data_AF-A0A938UU97-F1
#
_entry.id   AF-A0A938UU97-F1
#
_cell.length_a   1.000
_cell.length_b   1.000
_cell.length_c   1.000
_cell.angle_alpha   90.00
_cell.angle_beta   90.00
_cell.angle_gamma   90.00
#
_symmetry.space_group_name_H-M   'P 1'
#
loop_
_entity.id
_entity.type
_entity.pdbx_description
1 polymer ?
#
loop_
_entity_poly.entity_id
_entity_poly.type
_entity_poly.pdbx_seq_one_letter_code
_entity_poly.pdbx_strand_id
1 'polypeptide(L)' 'MGANKQTRKRINGLQRQIDLHLAKINDELGKPSPNLHRIDHWHCEVTTWQQEIQRLSERLPGGRKPSGF' A
#
# COMPACT_ATOMS: atom_id res chain seq x y z
N MET A 1 -3.88 5.93 25.52
CA MET A 1 -2.98 5.94 24.34
C MET A 1 -3.82 5.67 23.10
N GLY A 2 -4.05 6.70 22.27
CA GLY A 2 -5.16 6.73 21.30
C GLY A 2 -4.98 5.78 20.11
N ALA A 3 -6.03 5.01 19.81
CA ALA A 3 -6.14 4.11 18.67
C ALA A 3 -5.68 4.76 17.34
N ASN A 4 -5.93 6.06 17.17
CA ASN A 4 -5.49 6.84 16.01
C ASN A 4 -3.97 6.83 15.77
N LYS A 5 -3.15 6.79 16.83
CA LYS A 5 -1.68 6.72 16.70
C LYS A 5 -1.23 5.36 16.16
N GLN A 6 -1.88 4.29 16.59
CA GLN A 6 -1.56 2.93 16.12
C GLN A 6 -1.97 2.74 14.66
N THR A 7 -3.17 3.21 14.28
CA THR A 7 -3.65 3.19 12.90
C THR A 7 -2.72 3.96 11.96
N ARG A 8 -2.28 5.17 12.35
CA ARG A 8 -1.31 5.95 11.56
C ARG A 8 0.04 5.23 11.41
N LYS A 9 0.54 4.60 12.47
CA LYS A 9 1.79 3.81 12.41
C LYS A 9 1.65 2.61 11.46
N ARG A 10 0.51 1.93 11.48
CA ARG A 10 0.22 0.81 10.57
C ARG A 10 0.13 1.28 9.12
N ILE A 11 -0.56 2.38 8.84
CA ILE A 11 -0.60 3.00 7.51
C ILE A 11 0.81 3.32 7.01
N ASN A 12 1.65 3.94 7.84
CA ASN A 12 3.03 4.26 7.46
C ASN A 12 3.86 2.99 7.16
N GLY A 13 3.70 1.94 7.97
CA GLY A 13 4.34 0.64 7.73
C GLY A 13 3.94 0.02 6.39
N LEU A 14 2.63 -0.03 6.11
CA LEU A 14 2.10 -0.52 4.84
C LEU A 14 2.58 0.32 3.66
N GLN A 15 2.62 1.65 3.80
CA GLN A 15 3.11 2.56 2.76
C GLN A 15 4.57 2.30 2.42
N ARG A 16 5.41 2.04 3.43
CA ARG A 16 6.82 1.68 3.23
C ARG A 16 6.97 0.33 2.54
N GLN A 17 6.10 -0.65 2.86
CA GLN A 17 6.12 -1.95 2.18
C GLN A 17 5.72 -1.83 0.71
N ILE A 18 4.72 -1.01 0.40
CA ILE A 18 4.32 -0.69 -0.98
C ILE A 18 5.48 -0.08 -1.74
N ASP A 19 6.13 0.95 -1.19
CA ASP A 19 7.27 1.62 -1.83
C ASP A 19 8.40 0.64 -2.16
N LEU A 20 8.75 -0.24 -1.21
CA LEU A 20 9.75 -1.29 -1.41
C LEU A 20 9.36 -2.27 -2.53
N HIS A 21 8.08 -2.65 -2.63
CA HIS A 21 7.62 -3.57 -3.67
C HIS A 21 7.56 -2.90 -5.04
N LEU A 22 7.15 -1.64 -5.12
CA LEU A 22 7.20 -0.86 -6.35
C LEU A 22 8.64 -0.69 -6.84
N ALA A 23 9.59 -0.43 -5.94
CA ALA A 23 11.01 -0.37 -6.29
C ALA A 23 11.52 -1.71 -6.83
N LYS A 24 11.13 -2.85 -6.22
CA LYS A 24 11.48 -4.20 -6.71
C LYS A 24 10.86 -4.49 -8.08
N ILE A 25 9.61 -4.09 -8.31
CA ILE A 25 8.94 -4.23 -9.61
C ILE A 25 9.72 -3.44 -10.67
N ASN A 26 10.10 -2.20 -10.37
CA ASN A 26 10.86 -1.36 -11.30
C ASN A 26 12.25 -1.94 -11.60
N ASP A 27 12.96 -2.46 -10.58
CA ASP A 27 14.24 -3.15 -10.75
C ASP A 27 14.08 -4.40 -11.63
N GLU A 28 13.06 -5.22 -11.38
CA GLU A 28 12.82 -6.45 -12.13
C GLU A 28 12.44 -6.18 -13.59
N LEU A 29 11.63 -5.14 -13.84
CA LEU A 29 11.26 -4.70 -15.19
C LEU A 29 12.46 -4.18 -16.00
N GLY A 30 13.51 -3.68 -15.33
CA GLY A 30 14.75 -3.24 -15.97
C GLY A 30 15.66 -4.40 -16.41
N LYS A 31 15.36 -5.64 -16.04
CA LYS A 31 16.18 -6.82 -16.38
C LYS A 31 15.89 -7.29 -17.80
N PRO A 32 16.88 -7.88 -18.50
CA PRO A 32 16.71 -8.39 -19.86
C PRO A 32 15.70 -9.55 -19.95
N SER A 33 15.43 -10.26 -18.86
CA SER A 33 14.29 -11.18 -18.72
C SER A 33 13.59 -10.93 -17.39
N PRO A 34 12.54 -10.09 -17.37
CA PRO A 34 11.81 -9.81 -16.15
C PRO A 34 10.99 -11.04 -15.71
N ASN A 35 10.98 -11.31 -14.40
CA ASN A 35 10.10 -12.35 -13.86
C ASN A 35 8.68 -11.81 -13.64
N LEU A 36 7.83 -11.98 -14.64
CA LEU A 36 6.44 -11.50 -14.62
C LEU A 36 5.63 -12.10 -13.47
N HIS A 37 5.91 -13.34 -13.06
CA HIS A 37 5.19 -13.96 -11.94
C HIS A 37 5.49 -13.28 -10.60
N ARG A 38 6.75 -12.87 -10.37
CA ARG A 38 7.13 -12.09 -9.19
C ARG A 38 6.52 -10.69 -9.22
N ILE A 39 6.54 -10.05 -10.39
CA ILE A 39 5.94 -8.72 -10.58
C ILE A 39 4.44 -8.77 -10.27
N ASP A 40 3.73 -9.76 -10.81
CA ASP A 40 2.29 -9.94 -10.58
C ASP A 40 1.98 -10.20 -9.10
N HIS A 41 2.77 -11.06 -8.45
CA HIS A 41 2.67 -11.31 -7.02
C HIS A 41 2.82 -10.03 -6.20
N TRP A 42 3.89 -9.26 -6.45
CA TRP A 42 4.13 -7.99 -5.75
C TRP A 42 3.04 -6.95 -6.04
N HIS A 43 2.48 -6.94 -7.25
CA HIS A 43 1.38 -6.05 -7.61
C HIS A 43 0.09 -6.40 -6.85
N CYS A 44 -0.19 -7.68 -6.67
CA CYS A 44 -1.32 -8.16 -5.87
C CYS A 44 -1.17 -7.79 -4.38
N GLU A 45 0.04 -7.94 -3.82
CA GLU A 45 0.35 -7.50 -2.46
C GLU A 45 0.19 -5.99 -2.28
N VAL A 46 0.74 -5.18 -3.21
CA VAL A 46 0.58 -3.72 -3.23
C VAL A 46 -0.90 -3.33 -3.25
N THR A 47 -1.69 -3.95 -4.11
CA THR A 47 -3.14 -3.69 -4.21
C THR A 47 -3.85 -3.98 -2.89
N THR A 48 -3.51 -5.11 -2.26
CA THR A 48 -4.09 -5.52 -0.96
C THR A 48 -3.74 -4.52 0.14
N TRP A 49 -2.49 -4.08 0.22
CA TRP A 49 -2.05 -3.10 1.21
C TRP A 49 -2.64 -1.71 0.97
N GLN A 50 -2.82 -1.29 -0.28
CA GLN A 50 -3.50 -0.04 -0.62
C GLN A 50 -4.95 -0.04 -0.14
N GLN A 51 -5.68 -1.13 -0.35
CA GLN A 51 -7.05 -1.28 0.18
C GLN A 51 -7.08 -1.26 1.71
N GLU A 52 -6.11 -1.90 2.37
CA GLU A 52 -6.02 -1.85 3.83
C GLU A 52 -5.71 -0.43 4.35
N ILE A 53 -4.80 0.31 3.69
CA ILE A 53 -4.54 1.73 4.00
C ILE A 53 -5.82 2.55 3.85
N GLN A 54 -6.58 2.36 2.76
CA GLN A 54 -7.83 3.07 2.53
C GLN A 54 -8.81 2.83 3.69
N ARG A 55 -9.07 1.56 4.04
CA ARG A 55 -9.97 1.18 5.15
C ARG A 55 -9.48 1.75 6.50
N LEU A 56 -8.18 1.71 6.76
CA LEU A 56 -7.60 2.26 7.98
C LEU A 56 -7.70 3.79 8.02
N SER A 57 -7.57 4.45 6.87
CA SER A 57 -7.70 5.89 6.72
C SER A 57 -9.15 6.35 6.93
N GLU A 58 -10.14 5.60 6.42
CA GLU A 58 -11.57 5.87 6.65
C GLU A 58 -11.97 5.74 8.13
N ARG A 59 -11.28 4.89 8.89
CA ARG A 59 -11.49 4.72 10.33
C ARG A 59 -10.89 5.86 11.18
N LEU A 60 -10.03 6.70 10.61
CA LEU A 60 -9.48 7.86 11.31
C LEU A 60 -10.47 9.04 11.24
N PRO A 61 -10.80 9.70 12.37
CA PRO A 61 -11.61 10.92 12.34
C PRO A 61 -10.82 12.03 11.62
N GLY A 62 -11.19 12.31 10.37
CA GLY A 62 -10.47 13.22 9.46
C GLY A 62 -10.11 12.61 8.10
N GLY A 63 -10.32 11.29 7.90
CA GLY A 63 -10.29 10.70 6.56
C GLY A 63 -11.39 11.34 5.73
N ARG A 64 -11.02 12.11 4.70
CA ARG A 64 -11.96 12.71 3.74
C ARG A 64 -12.96 11.64 3.30
N LYS A 65 -14.23 11.80 3.70
CA LYS A 65 -15.33 11.26 2.90
C LYS A 65 -15.16 11.84 1.49
N PRO A 66 -15.16 11.05 0.41
CA PRO A 66 -15.67 11.60 -0.83
C PRO A 66 -17.14 11.93 -0.54
N SER A 67 -17.42 13.21 -0.29
CA SER A 67 -18.76 13.74 -0.39
C SER A 67 -19.19 13.61 -1.85
N GLY A 68 -20.33 12.97 -2.10
CA GLY A 68 -20.99 12.87 -3.41
C GLY A 68 -20.82 11.48 -4.03
N PHE A 69 -21.87 10.76 -4.42
CA PHE A 69 -23.24 11.16 -4.76
C PHE A 69 -24.23 10.06 -4.34
#